data_AF-A0A961T6D5-F1
#
_entry.id   AF-A0A961T6D5-F1
#
_cell.length_a   1.000
_cell.length_b   1.000
_cell.length_c   1.000
_cell.angle_alpha   90.00
_cell.angle_beta   90.00
_cell.angle_gamma   90.00
#
_symmetry.space_group_name_H-M   'P 1'
#
loop_
_entity.id
_entity.type
_entity.pdbx_description
1 polymer ?
#
loop_
_entity_poly.entity_id
_entity_poly.type
_entity_poly.pdbx_seq_one_letter_code
_entity_poly.pdbx_strand_id
1 'polypeptide(L)' 'MLAGDGLLRLPEVLAVFPVSASTWWEGVRVGRYPKAVKIGPRCTCWHASSIRELIANAGTGEQP' A
#
# COMPACT_ATOMS: atom_id res chain seq x y z
N MET A 1 17.94 10.33 -14.64
CA MET A 1 16.94 10.88 -13.70
C MET A 1 15.56 10.46 -14.15
N LEU A 2 15.04 9.35 -13.61
CA LEU A 2 13.65 8.92 -13.81
C LEU A 2 13.20 8.26 -12.50
N ALA A 3 13.23 9.01 -11.39
CA ALA A 3 12.67 8.53 -10.13
C ALA A 3 11.15 8.69 -10.20
N GLY A 4 10.52 7.99 -11.14
CA GLY A 4 9.08 7.84 -11.18
C GLY A 4 8.70 6.90 -10.06
N ASP A 5 8.19 7.45 -8.96
CA ASP A 5 7.61 6.63 -7.91
C ASP A 5 6.46 5.81 -8.52
N GLY A 6 6.70 4.51 -8.69
CA GLY A 6 5.76 3.61 -9.35
C GLY A 6 4.45 3.57 -8.57
N LEU A 7 3.32 3.69 -9.27
CA LEU A 7 2.01 3.56 -8.66
C LEU A 7 1.58 2.10 -8.70
N LEU A 8 1.50 1.46 -7.53
CA LEU A 8 1.05 0.09 -7.37
C LEU A 8 -0.47 0.03 -7.33
N ARG A 9 -1.06 -0.94 -8.03
CA ARG A 9 -2.49 -1.27 -7.90
C ARG A 9 -2.68 -2.29 -6.80
N LEU A 10 -3.93 -2.44 -6.35
CA LEU A 10 -4.30 -3.42 -5.32
C LEU A 10 -3.68 -4.81 -5.55
N PRO A 11 -3.79 -5.47 -6.72
CA PRO A 11 -3.17 -6.79 -6.90
C PRO A 11 -1.64 -6.79 -6.75
N GLU A 12 -0.95 -5.71 -7.14
CA GLU A 12 0.49 -5.61 -6.95
C GLU A 12 0.84 -5.42 -5.47
N VAL A 13 0.06 -4.61 -4.76
CA VAL A 13 0.20 -4.45 -3.32
C VAL A 13 0.04 -5.78 -2.59
N LEU A 14 -0.97 -6.56 -2.95
CA LEU A 14 -1.22 -7.88 -2.35
C LEU A 14 -0.14 -8.91 -2.72
N ALA A 15 0.55 -8.72 -3.84
CA ALA A 15 1.70 -9.55 -4.22
C ALA A 15 2.94 -9.26 -3.38
N VAL A 16 3.13 -8.00 -2.94
CA VAL A 16 4.25 -7.62 -2.06
C VAL A 16 3.90 -7.82 -0.58
N PHE A 17 2.63 -7.63 -0.22
CA PHE A 17 2.13 -7.73 1.14
C PHE A 17 1.07 -8.84 1.23
N PRO A 18 1.40 -10.01 1.80
CA PRO A 18 0.57 -11.22 1.71
C PRO A 18 -0.64 -11.14 2.66
N VAL A 19 -1.56 -10.22 2.39
CA VAL A 19 -2.85 -10.09 3.08
C VAL A 19 -3.99 -10.15 2.08
N SER A 20 -5.20 -10.33 2.60
CA SER A 20 -6.41 -10.25 1.78
C SER A 20 -6.74 -8.80 1.42
N ALA A 21 -7.37 -8.60 0.26
CA ALA A 21 -7.87 -7.29 -0.17
C ALA A 21 -8.70 -6.60 0.92
N SER A 22 -9.57 -7.34 1.61
CA SER A 22 -10.40 -6.81 2.71
C SER A 22 -9.56 -6.29 3.88
N THR A 23 -8.53 -7.02 4.29
CA THR A 23 -7.59 -6.58 5.33
C THR A 23 -6.89 -5.31 4.91
N TRP A 24 -6.47 -5.23 3.64
CA TRP A 24 -5.88 -4.01 3.08
C TRP A 24 -6.86 -2.83 3.13
N TRP A 25 -8.10 -2.99 2.68
CA TRP A 25 -9.09 -1.91 2.73
C TRP A 25 -9.39 -1.46 4.17
N GLU A 26 -9.52 -2.40 5.11
CA GLU A 26 -9.72 -2.09 6.53
C GLU A 26 -8.54 -1.30 7.10
N GLY A 27 -7.31 -1.72 6.81
CA GLY A 27 -6.12 -0.99 7.26
C GLY A 27 -5.97 0.39 6.64
N VAL A 28 -6.38 0.58 5.37
CA VAL A 28 -6.47 1.91 4.75
C VAL A 28 -7.54 2.76 5.45
N ARG A 29 -8.68 2.15 5.80
CA ARG A 29 -9.80 2.81 6.49
C ARG A 29 -9.44 3.23 7.91
N VAL A 30 -8.69 2.42 8.66
CA VAL A 30 -8.22 2.77 10.01
C VAL A 30 -6.96 3.64 10.01
N GLY A 31 -6.39 3.95 8.84
CA GLY A 31 -5.19 4.77 8.72
C GLY A 31 -3.87 4.04 9.06
N ARG A 32 -3.88 2.71 9.10
CA ARG A 32 -2.66 1.88 9.22
C ARG A 32 -1.87 1.78 7.92
N TYR A 33 -2.56 1.84 6.78
CA TYR A 33 -1.94 1.68 5.45
C TYR A 33 -1.91 3.01 4.68
N PRO A 34 -1.04 3.16 3.67
CA PRO A 34 -0.90 4.41 2.94
C PRO A 34 -2.20 4.80 2.25
N LYS A 35 -2.42 6.11 2.15
CA LYS A 35 -3.60 6.66 1.49
C LYS A 35 -3.68 6.18 0.05
N ALA A 36 -4.84 5.64 -0.28
CA ALA A 36 -5.26 5.36 -1.64
C ALA A 36 -5.24 6.64 -2.48
N VAL A 37 -4.42 6.68 -3.52
CA VAL A 37 -4.37 7.76 -4.51
C VAL A 37 -5.31 7.42 -5.66
N LYS A 38 -6.32 8.26 -5.87
CA LYS A 38 -7.24 8.09 -7.00
C LYS A 38 -6.66 8.76 -8.23
N ILE A 39 -6.32 7.95 -9.24
CA ILE A 39 -5.79 8.42 -10.52
C ILE A 39 -6.92 8.60 -11.56
N GLY A 40 -8.11 8.07 -11.27
CA GLY A 40 -9.27 8.20 -12.13
C GLY A 40 -10.57 7.77 -11.46
N PRO A 41 -11.70 7.78 -12.19
CA PRO A 41 -13.04 7.57 -11.63
C PRO A 41 -13.24 6.18 -11.01
N ARG A 42 -12.42 5.19 -11.38
CA ARG A 42 -12.49 3.81 -10.87
C ARG A 42 -11.12 3.18 -10.61
N CYS A 43 -10.05 3.96 -10.64
CA CYS A 43 -8.68 3.48 -10.43
C CYS A 43 -8.09 4.06 -9.15
N THR A 44 -7.77 3.16 -8.22
CA THR A 44 -7.07 3.47 -6.97
C THR A 44 -5.69 2.84 -7.03
N CYS A 45 -4.66 3.64 -6.80
CA CYS A 45 -3.28 3.21 -6.77
C CYS A 45 -2.60 3.72 -5.50
N TRP A 46 -1.42 3.20 -5.20
CA TRP A 46 -0.61 3.58 -4.05
C TRP A 46 0.82 3.85 -4.49
N HIS A 47 1.47 4.79 -3.84
CA HIS A 47 2.88 5.08 -4.07
C HIS A 47 3.75 3.89 -3.62
N ALA A 48 4.62 3.41 -4.51
CA ALA A 48 5.52 2.30 -4.21
C ALA A 48 6.48 2.66 -3.07
N SER A 49 6.98 3.90 -3.00
CA SER A 49 7.78 4.33 -1.85
C SER A 49 6.99 4.22 -0.56
N SER A 50 5.76 4.75 -0.51
CA SER A 50 4.95 4.72 0.71
C SER A 50 4.60 3.30 1.15
N ILE A 51 4.40 2.36 0.22
CA ILE A 51 4.21 0.94 0.57
C ILE A 51 5.49 0.31 1.08
N ARG A 52 6.64 0.59 0.47
CA ARG A 52 7.94 0.10 0.98
C ARG A 52 8.26 0.64 2.37
N GLU A 53 8.03 1.92 2.59
CA GLU A 53 8.18 2.56 3.91
C GLU A 53 7.20 1.98 4.92
N LEU A 54 5.94 1.74 4.52
CA LEU A 54 4.99 1.02 5.35
C LEU A 54 5.53 -0.35 5.73
N ILE A 55 6.01 -1.15 4.78
CA ILE A 55 6.51 -2.51 5.05
C ILE A 55 7.73 -2.46 5.98
N ALA A 56 8.64 -1.52 5.74
CA ALA A 56 9.81 -1.31 6.60
C ALA A 56 9.41 -0.91 8.04
N ASN A 57 8.41 -0.04 8.18
CA ASN A 57 7.91 0.39 9.49
C ASN A 57 7.03 -0.68 10.16
N ALA A 58 6.21 -1.40 9.39
CA ALA A 58 5.37 -2.49 9.87
C ALA A 58 6.20 -3.68 10.34
N GLY A 59 7.35 -3.94 9.70
CA GLY A 59 8.34 -4.91 10.18
C GLY A 59 9.05 -4.51 11.48
N THR A 60 8.90 -3.25 11.94
CA THR A 60 9.43 -2.77 13.23
C THR A 60 8.40 -2.88 14.36
N GLY A 61 7.15 -3.23 14.05
CA GLY A 61 6.09 -3.43 15.04
C GLY A 61 5.78 -4.90 15.26
N GLU A 62 6.43 -5.50 16.25
CA GLU A 62 5.87 -6.52 17.14
C GLU A 62 5.05 -7.65 16.46
N GLN A 63 5.74 -8.73 16.13
CA GLN A 63 5.13 -10.07 16.09
C GLN A 63 5.19 -10.66 17.51
N PRO A 64 4.08 -10.79 18.25
CA PRO A 64 3.94 -11.80 19.28
C PRO A 64 3.60 -13.17 18.67
#